data_AF-A0A7X7K6H4-F1
#
_entry.id   AF-A0A7X7K6H4-F1
#
_cell.length_a   1.000
_cell.length_b   1.000
_cell.length_c   1.000
_cell.angle_alpha   90.00
_cell.angle_beta   90.00
_cell.angle_gamma   90.00
#
_symmetry.space_group_name_H-M   'P 1'
#
loop_
_entity.id
_entity.type
_entity.pdbx_description
1 polymer ?
#
loop_
_entity_poly.entity_id
_entity_poly.type
_entity_poly.pdbx_seq_one_letter_code
_entity_poly.pdbx_strand_id
1 'polypeptide(L)'
;MKLNRTKTAGAALFAGALALTLAACGSSNAPASTPDASESASETSAATETETEASTTLSGNLAGAGASSQEKAMGGWIAGFGDSHPDVLVSYDPVGSGGGREQFLSGATL
;
A
#
# COMPACT_ATOMS: atom_id res chain seq x y z
N MET A 1 25.25 35.12 43.13
CA MET A 1 24.55 34.57 41.94
C MET A 1 23.39 35.48 41.60
N LYS A 2 23.41 36.12 40.42
CA LYS A 2 22.31 36.97 39.91
C LYS A 2 21.34 36.07 39.13
N LEU A 3 20.08 36.03 39.56
CA LEU A 3 19.04 35.21 38.96
C LEU A 3 18.32 36.04 37.88
N ASN A 4 18.65 35.79 36.61
CA ASN A 4 18.01 36.45 35.48
C ASN A 4 16.75 35.68 35.07
N ARG A 5 15.60 36.11 35.57
CA ARG A 5 14.27 35.64 35.11
C ARG A 5 13.90 36.42 33.85
N THR A 6 14.17 35.85 32.68
CA THR A 6 13.70 36.39 31.41
C THR A 6 13.03 35.31 30.57
N LYS A 7 11.70 35.42 30.48
CA LYS A 7 10.85 35.02 29.34
C LYS A 7 10.63 33.51 29.10
N THR A 8 9.94 32.85 30.01
CA THR A 8 9.14 31.64 29.71
C THR A 8 7.79 32.05 29.12
N ALA A 9 7.75 32.41 27.84
CA ALA A 9 6.52 32.52 27.06
C ALA A 9 6.86 32.61 25.57
N GLY A 10 6.66 31.52 24.83
CA GLY A 10 6.71 31.55 23.36
C GLY A 10 7.57 30.46 22.73
N ALA A 11 7.11 29.21 22.74
CA ALA A 11 7.49 28.18 21.76
C ALA A 11 6.57 26.95 21.80
N ALA A 12 5.27 27.11 22.11
CA ALA A 12 4.31 25.99 22.20
C ALA A 12 3.26 26.02 21.07
N LEU A 13 3.62 26.48 19.86
CA LEU A 13 2.68 26.62 18.73
C LEU A 13 3.31 26.27 17.36
N PHE A 14 3.84 25.05 17.21
CA PHE A 14 4.23 24.51 15.88
C PHE A 14 3.96 22.99 15.74
N ALA A 15 2.93 22.46 16.42
CA ALA A 15 2.64 21.02 16.44
C ALA A 15 1.25 20.65 15.87
N GLY A 16 0.63 21.49 15.03
CA GLY A 16 -0.79 21.35 14.67
C GLY A 16 -1.18 21.45 13.19
N ALA A 17 -0.24 21.46 12.24
CA ALA A 17 -0.56 21.78 10.83
C ALA A 17 -0.13 20.72 9.80
N LEU A 18 0.13 19.47 10.21
CA LEU A 18 0.55 18.38 9.31
C LEU A 18 -0.41 17.18 9.30
N ALA A 19 -1.65 17.35 9.78
CA ALA A 19 -2.64 16.27 9.89
C ALA A 19 -3.77 16.32 8.84
N LEU A 20 -3.81 17.33 7.95
CA LEU A 20 -4.97 17.57 7.07
C LEU A 20 -4.77 17.21 5.58
N THR A 21 -3.59 16.71 5.17
CA THR A 21 -3.33 16.46 3.72
C THR A 21 -3.42 14.99 3.29
N LEU A 22 -3.86 14.08 4.17
CA LEU A 22 -3.92 12.64 3.86
C LEU A 22 -5.31 12.13 3.43
N ALA A 23 -6.33 12.98 3.43
CA ALA A 23 -7.71 12.59 3.08
C ALA A 23 -8.02 12.63 1.57
N ALA A 24 -7.09 13.05 0.71
CA ALA A 24 -7.37 13.33 -0.70
C ALA A 24 -7.01 12.21 -1.70
N CYS A 25 -6.59 11.02 -1.25
CA CYS A 25 -6.23 9.91 -2.16
C CYS A 25 -7.16 8.67 -2.09
N GLY A 26 -8.32 8.79 -1.44
CA GLY A 26 -9.31 7.70 -1.36
C GLY A 26 -10.37 7.74 -2.47
N SER A 27 -10.30 6.76 -3.37
CA SER A 27 -11.27 6.27 -4.38
C SER A 27 -12.68 6.89 -4.44
N SER A 28 -13.10 7.33 -5.64
CA SER A 28 -14.44 7.87 -5.95
C SER A 28 -15.08 7.11 -7.11
N ASN A 29 -16.25 6.48 -6.90
CA ASN A 29 -17.31 6.15 -7.88
C ASN A 29 -18.53 5.53 -7.12
N ALA A 30 -19.82 5.89 -7.19
CA ALA A 30 -20.72 6.68 -8.07
C ALA A 30 -22.08 6.94 -7.32
N PRO A 31 -23.19 7.47 -7.90
CA PRO A 31 -23.43 8.34 -9.06
C PRO A 31 -24.03 9.73 -8.68
N ALA A 32 -24.31 10.54 -9.70
CA ALA A 32 -24.40 12.01 -9.69
C ALA A 32 -25.62 12.67 -9.00
N SER A 33 -25.34 13.67 -8.15
CA SER A 33 -25.84 15.06 -8.23
C SER A 33 -24.97 15.96 -7.33
N THR A 34 -24.22 16.89 -7.94
CA THR A 34 -23.12 17.72 -7.38
C THR A 34 -23.49 19.21 -7.21
N PRO A 35 -22.67 20.07 -6.55
CA PRO A 35 -21.61 19.86 -5.51
C PRO A 35 -21.81 20.82 -4.26
N ASP A 36 -21.18 20.73 -3.08
CA ASP A 36 -19.78 20.49 -2.70
C ASP A 36 -19.63 20.04 -1.21
N ALA A 37 -18.94 18.90 -1.04
CA ALA A 37 -18.31 18.17 0.09
C ALA A 37 -18.82 18.21 1.56
N SER A 38 -19.32 17.06 2.00
CA SER A 38 -19.92 16.71 3.31
C SER A 38 -18.94 16.08 4.33
N GLU A 39 -19.37 16.15 5.60
CA GLU A 39 -18.76 15.69 6.84
C GLU A 39 -18.66 14.17 7.07
N SER A 40 -17.77 13.85 8.02
CA SER A 40 -17.70 12.80 9.04
C SER A 40 -18.74 11.66 9.12
N ALA A 41 -18.20 10.52 9.58
CA ALA A 41 -18.79 9.44 10.40
C ALA A 41 -19.06 8.09 9.69
N SER A 42 -18.15 7.16 9.97
CA SER A 42 -18.40 5.81 10.52
C SER A 42 -19.78 5.20 10.30
N GLU A 43 -19.83 4.12 9.51
CA GLU A 43 -20.63 2.94 9.83
C GLU A 43 -19.83 1.70 9.38
N THR A 44 -19.56 0.82 10.36
CA THR A 44 -19.08 -0.54 10.15
C THR A 44 -20.21 -1.35 9.54
N SER A 45 -20.05 -1.79 8.29
CA SER A 45 -20.79 -2.94 7.78
C SER A 45 -19.83 -4.12 7.73
N ALA A 46 -19.93 -4.96 8.77
CA ALA A 46 -19.42 -6.31 8.72
C ALA A 46 -20.22 -7.07 7.65
N ALA A 47 -19.65 -7.21 6.45
CA ALA A 47 -20.05 -8.26 5.54
C ALA A 47 -19.45 -9.57 6.08
N THR A 48 -20.26 -10.33 6.79
CA THR A 48 -20.02 -11.77 6.97
C THR A 48 -20.21 -12.40 5.60
N GLU A 49 -19.16 -12.38 4.79
CA GLU A 49 -19.00 -13.32 3.70
C GLU A 49 -18.70 -14.67 4.37
N THR A 50 -19.70 -15.52 4.51
CA THR A 50 -19.45 -16.95 4.62
C THR A 50 -18.95 -17.41 3.26
N GLU A 51 -17.71 -17.07 2.93
CA GLU A 51 -17.00 -17.76 1.87
C GLU A 51 -16.79 -19.18 2.40
N THR A 52 -17.54 -20.11 1.82
CA THR A 52 -17.10 -21.49 1.79
C THR A 52 -15.73 -21.44 1.13
N GLU A 53 -14.67 -21.51 1.95
CA GLU A 53 -13.28 -21.70 1.53
C GLU A 53 -13.21 -23.02 0.74
N ALA A 54 -13.67 -22.99 -0.51
CA ALA A 54 -13.27 -23.94 -1.50
C ALA A 54 -11.79 -23.63 -1.70
N SER A 55 -10.94 -24.32 -0.93
CA SER A 55 -9.50 -24.24 -0.99
C SER A 55 -9.07 -24.56 -2.41
N THR A 56 -9.01 -23.54 -3.25
CA THR A 56 -8.58 -23.67 -4.64
C THR A 56 -7.08 -23.82 -4.55
N THR A 57 -6.56 -25.02 -4.81
CA THR A 57 -5.12 -25.24 -4.86
C THR A 57 -4.54 -24.44 -6.02
N LEU A 58 -3.76 -23.40 -5.72
CA LEU A 58 -3.02 -22.64 -6.72
C LEU A 58 -1.82 -23.46 -7.19
N SER A 59 -1.56 -23.46 -8.49
CA SER A 59 -0.37 -24.07 -9.07
C SER A 59 0.09 -23.32 -10.32
N GLY A 60 1.36 -23.46 -10.68
CA GLY A 60 1.92 -22.90 -11.92
C GLY A 60 3.20 -22.10 -11.69
N ASN A 61 3.59 -21.31 -12.68
CA ASN A 61 4.78 -20.46 -12.62
C ASN A 61 4.38 -19.00 -12.79
N LEU A 62 4.84 -18.15 -11.87
CA LEU A 62 4.63 -16.72 -11.88
C LEU A 62 5.97 -16.02 -12.11
N ALA A 63 6.24 -15.62 -13.36
CA ALA A 63 7.42 -14.85 -13.71
C ALA A 63 7.15 -13.36 -13.59
N GLY A 64 7.93 -12.66 -12.75
CA GLY A 64 7.89 -11.21 -12.60
C GLY A 64 9.24 -10.55 -12.88
N ALA A 65 9.21 -9.28 -13.26
CA ALA A 65 10.41 -8.45 -13.40
C ALA A 65 10.13 -7.03 -12.91
N GLY A 66 11.13 -6.33 -12.37
CA GLY A 66 10.88 -5.00 -11.83
C GLY A 66 12.07 -4.27 -11.21
N ALA A 67 11.74 -3.30 -10.35
CA ALA A 67 12.71 -2.44 -9.70
C ALA A 67 13.71 -3.22 -8.84
N SER A 68 15.00 -3.11 -9.16
CA SER A 68 16.08 -3.68 -8.37
C SER A 68 16.11 -3.16 -6.92
N SER A 69 15.62 -1.94 -6.67
CA SER A 69 15.50 -1.38 -5.32
C SER A 69 14.55 -2.17 -4.40
N GLN A 70 13.69 -3.02 -4.95
CA GLN A 70 12.74 -3.85 -4.22
C GLN A 70 13.12 -5.33 -4.16
N GLU A 71 14.28 -5.74 -4.71
CA GLU A 71 14.67 -7.15 -4.86
C GLU A 71 14.55 -7.94 -3.54
N LYS A 72 15.02 -7.38 -2.42
CA LYS A 72 14.96 -8.06 -1.13
C LYS A 72 13.54 -8.19 -0.57
N ALA A 73 12.68 -7.21 -0.83
CA ALA A 73 11.27 -7.30 -0.47
C ALA A 73 10.57 -8.38 -1.28
N MET A 74 10.80 -8.41 -2.60
CA MET A 74 10.28 -9.47 -3.47
C MET A 74 10.74 -10.85 -3.04
N GLY A 75 12.02 -11.01 -2.67
CA GLY A 75 12.52 -12.28 -2.13
C GLY A 75 11.79 -12.74 -0.85
N GLY A 76 11.50 -11.81 0.06
CA GLY A 76 10.72 -12.10 1.26
C GLY A 76 9.29 -12.52 0.96
N TRP A 77 8.62 -11.85 0.03
CA TRP A 77 7.26 -12.20 -0.38
C TRP A 77 7.20 -13.53 -1.12
N ILE A 78 8.16 -13.80 -2.01
CA ILE A 78 8.25 -15.08 -2.72
C ILE A 78 8.40 -16.24 -1.73
N ALA A 79 9.27 -16.10 -0.73
CA ALA A 79 9.44 -17.12 0.30
C ALA A 79 8.14 -17.37 1.08
N GLY A 80 7.53 -16.32 1.63
CA GLY A 80 6.29 -16.47 2.41
C GLY A 80 5.10 -16.97 1.58
N PHE A 81 5.02 -16.57 0.31
CA PHE A 81 3.99 -17.07 -0.60
C PHE A 81 4.22 -18.55 -0.95
N GLY A 82 5.47 -18.95 -1.19
CA GLY A 82 5.83 -20.34 -1.45
C GLY A 82 5.56 -21.28 -0.27
N ASP A 83 5.71 -20.80 0.97
CA ASP A 83 5.39 -21.58 2.18
C ASP A 83 3.89 -21.95 2.26
N SER A 84 3.01 -21.07 1.76
CA SER A 84 1.55 -21.29 1.74
C SER A 84 1.05 -21.95 0.46
N HIS A 85 1.78 -21.81 -0.65
CA HIS A 85 1.40 -22.29 -1.99
C HIS A 85 2.58 -23.01 -2.66
N PRO A 86 2.95 -24.22 -2.20
CA PRO A 86 4.16 -24.91 -2.65
C PRO A 86 4.13 -25.32 -4.13
N ASP A 87 2.94 -25.43 -4.72
CA ASP A 87 2.76 -25.78 -6.13
C ASP A 87 2.87 -24.55 -7.06
N VAL A 88 3.09 -23.35 -6.51
CA VAL A 88 3.33 -22.12 -7.27
C VAL A 88 4.81 -21.72 -7.21
N LEU A 89 5.43 -21.64 -8.39
CA LEU A 89 6.81 -21.19 -8.53
C LEU A 89 6.85 -19.72 -8.91
N VAL A 90 7.24 -18.85 -7.98
CA VAL A 90 7.39 -17.41 -8.26
C VAL A 90 8.85 -17.08 -8.52
N SER A 91 9.12 -16.34 -9.60
CA SER A 91 10.45 -15.83 -9.95
C SER A 91 10.43 -14.31 -10.14
N TYR A 92 11.55 -13.66 -9.84
CA TYR A 92 11.69 -12.20 -9.97
C TYR A 92 13.03 -11.80 -10.59
N ASP A 93 12.98 -11.05 -11.68
CA ASP A 93 14.15 -10.48 -12.35
C ASP A 93 14.32 -8.98 -12.02
N PRO A 94 15.36 -8.57 -11.27
CA PRO A 94 15.58 -7.18 -10.85
C PRO A 94 16.17 -6.29 -11.96
N VAL A 95 15.50 -6.17 -13.10
CA VAL A 95 15.94 -5.41 -14.29
C VAL A 95 15.77 -3.87 -14.22
N GLY A 96 15.25 -3.36 -13.09
CA GLY A 96 14.84 -1.96 -12.95
C GLY A 96 13.38 -1.71 -13.36
N SER A 97 12.79 -0.60 -12.90
CA SER A 97 11.37 -0.31 -13.12
C SER A 97 11.01 -0.07 -14.60
N GLY A 98 11.95 0.46 -15.39
CA GLY A 98 11.80 0.62 -16.84
C GLY A 98 11.67 -0.73 -17.54
N GLY A 99 12.66 -1.61 -17.35
CA GLY A 99 12.67 -2.95 -17.94
C GLY A 99 11.51 -3.81 -17.48
N GLY A 100 11.15 -3.75 -16.19
CA GLY A 100 10.00 -4.51 -15.68
C GLY A 100 8.69 -4.08 -16.34
N ARG A 101 8.47 -2.77 -16.53
CA ARG A 101 7.31 -2.26 -17.27
C ARG A 101 7.31 -2.71 -18.72
N GLU A 102 8.46 -2.70 -19.39
CA GLU A 102 8.57 -3.15 -20.78
C GLU A 102 8.26 -4.65 -20.92
N GLN A 103 8.72 -5.47 -19.99
CA GLN A 103 8.42 -6.91 -19.96
C GLN A 103 6.95 -7.19 -19.66
N PHE A 104 6.35 -6.49 -18.70
CA PHE A 104 4.92 -6.59 -18.41
C PHE A 104 4.07 -6.19 -19.63
N LEU A 105 4.36 -5.05 -20.25
CA LEU A 105 3.59 -4.56 -21.41
C LEU A 105 3.75 -5.45 -22.66
N SER A 106 4.88 -6.15 -22.79
CA SER A 106 5.09 -7.12 -23.87
C SER A 106 4.53 -8.52 -23.56
N GLY A 107 4.03 -8.75 -22.34
CA GLY A 107 3.57 -10.06 -21.88
C GLY A 107 4.68 -11.08 -21.65
N ALA A 108 5.93 -10.63 -21.57
CA ALA A 108 7.07 -11.49 -21.23
C ALA A 108 7.06 -11.93 -19.76
N THR A 109 6.46 -11.10 -18.90
CA THR A 109 6.16 -11.41 -17.50
C THR A 109 4.68 -11.17 -17.23
N LEU A 110 4.19 -11.76 -16.14
CA LEU A 110 2.84 -11.50 -15.62
C LEU A 110 2.70 -10.10 -15.04
#